data_AF-A6E7L6-F1
#
_entry.id   AF-A6E7L6-F1
#
_cell.length_a   1.000
_cell.length_b   1.000
_cell.length_c   1.000
_cell.angle_alpha   90.00
_cell.angle_beta   90.00
_cell.angle_gamma   90.00
#
_symmetry.space_group_name_H-M   'P 1'
#
loop_
_entity.id
_entity.type
_entity.pdbx_description
1 polymer ?
#
loop_
_entity_poly.entity_id
_entity_poly.type
_entity_poly.pdbx_seq_one_letter_code
_entity_poly.pdbx_strand_id
1 'polypeptide(L)'
;MPQKVSLYSKAFIMLLGVAVIAVIILYVYLQQQQTERIHFIHQNYGSTRGIIKSKHLRKNKMVVVYQVDGETYITPINFSSHVRHQIKAGDSISIKYSRTKPALILTAFDEGYEP
;
A
#
# COMPACT_ATOMS: atom_id res chain seq x y z
N MET A 1 50.09 -16.07 -3.70
CA MET A 1 50.10 -15.40 -5.03
C MET A 1 48.80 -14.61 -5.16
N PRO A 2 48.82 -13.28 -5.30
CA PRO A 2 47.58 -12.51 -5.41
C PRO A 2 46.92 -12.74 -6.78
N GLN A 3 45.68 -13.23 -6.76
CA GLN A 3 44.86 -13.46 -7.95
C GLN A 3 44.59 -12.11 -8.63
N LYS A 4 45.08 -11.90 -9.85
CA LYS A 4 44.83 -10.67 -10.62
C LYS A 4 43.37 -10.63 -11.06
N VAL A 5 42.55 -9.92 -10.30
CA VAL A 5 41.14 -9.65 -10.62
C VAL A 5 41.06 -8.87 -11.93
N SER A 6 40.40 -9.41 -12.96
CA SER A 6 40.31 -8.78 -14.28
C SER A 6 39.54 -7.45 -14.21
N LEU A 7 39.84 -6.52 -15.10
CA LEU A 7 39.15 -5.21 -15.16
C LEU A 7 37.62 -5.39 -15.26
N TYR A 8 37.17 -6.39 -16.00
CA TYR A 8 35.76 -6.74 -16.15
C TYR A 8 35.12 -7.20 -14.83
N SER A 9 35.83 -7.98 -14.01
CA SER A 9 35.32 -8.39 -12.69
C SER A 9 35.21 -7.20 -11.72
N LYS A 10 36.10 -6.20 -11.80
CA LYS A 10 35.98 -4.97 -11.00
C LYS A 10 34.80 -4.10 -11.44
N ALA A 11 34.63 -3.92 -12.75
CA ALA A 11 33.48 -3.20 -13.32
C ALA A 11 32.16 -3.88 -12.98
N PHE A 12 32.13 -5.23 -13.01
CA PHE A 12 30.96 -6.01 -12.63
C PHE A 12 30.59 -5.83 -11.15
N ILE A 13 31.57 -5.90 -10.24
CA ILE A 13 31.34 -5.67 -8.80
C ILE A 13 30.84 -4.25 -8.54
N MET A 14 31.41 -3.26 -9.23
CA MET A 14 30.96 -1.85 -9.12
C MET A 14 29.51 -1.69 -9.59
N LEU A 15 29.16 -2.28 -10.73
CA LEU A 15 27.80 -2.20 -11.27
C LEU A 15 26.78 -2.92 -10.39
N LEU A 16 27.17 -4.06 -9.79
CA LEU A 16 26.38 -4.76 -8.79
C LEU A 16 26.14 -3.89 -7.55
N GLY A 17 27.19 -3.20 -7.07
CA GLY A 17 27.09 -2.28 -5.94
C GLY A 17 26.11 -1.14 -6.19
N VAL A 18 26.17 -0.51 -7.37
CA VAL A 18 25.22 0.56 -7.76
C VAL A 18 23.79 0.02 -7.84
N ALA A 19 23.60 -1.18 -8.41
CA ALA A 19 22.28 -1.80 -8.50
C ALA A 19 21.67 -2.05 -7.10
N VAL A 20 22.47 -2.55 -6.16
CA VAL A 20 22.00 -2.77 -4.77
C VAL A 20 21.60 -1.45 -4.12
N ILE A 21 22.40 -0.40 -4.26
CA ILE A 21 22.09 0.92 -3.70
C ILE A 21 20.79 1.48 -4.29
N ALA A 22 20.60 1.35 -5.61
CA ALA A 22 19.37 1.80 -6.28
C ALA A 22 18.12 1.08 -5.75
N VAL A 23 18.21 -0.24 -5.52
CA VAL A 23 17.12 -1.03 -4.93
C VAL A 23 16.81 -0.58 -3.50
N ILE A 24 17.83 -0.29 -2.69
CA ILE A 24 17.64 0.21 -1.32
C ILE A 24 16.93 1.57 -1.33
N ILE A 25 17.38 2.51 -2.17
CA ILE A 25 16.75 3.83 -2.29
C ILE A 25 15.29 3.70 -2.71
N LEU A 26 14.99 2.85 -3.70
CA LEU A 26 13.63 2.61 -4.14
C LEU A 26 12.74 2.06 -3.02
N TYR A 27 13.26 1.10 -2.24
CA TYR A 27 12.55 0.55 -1.09
C TYR A 27 12.21 1.62 -0.04
N VAL A 28 13.19 2.46 0.33
CA VAL A 28 12.99 3.55 1.30
C VAL A 28 11.96 4.56 0.79
N TYR A 29 12.03 4.94 -0.49
CA TYR A 29 11.08 5.86 -1.10
C TYR A 29 9.63 5.34 -1.04
N LEU A 30 9.43 4.06 -1.38
CA LEU A 30 8.11 3.42 -1.31
C LEU A 30 7.57 3.38 0.12
N GLN A 31 8.42 3.14 1.12
CA GLN A 31 8.02 3.15 2.53
C GLN A 31 7.66 4.56 3.03
N GLN A 32 8.39 5.58 2.59
CA GLN A 32 8.07 6.97 2.92
C GLN A 32 6.72 7.38 2.36
N GLN A 33 6.41 7.05 1.11
CA GLN A 33 5.09 7.35 0.51
C GLN A 33 3.93 6.72 1.28
N GLN A 34 4.10 5.50 1.79
CA GLN A 34 3.07 4.86 2.62
C GLN A 34 2.90 5.59 3.95
N THR A 35 4.01 5.90 4.62
CA THR A 35 4.01 6.63 5.89
C THR A 35 3.35 8.00 5.74
N GLU A 36 3.70 8.75 4.68
CA GLU A 36 3.11 10.06 4.38
C GLU A 36 1.61 9.98 4.11
N ARG A 37 1.16 8.96 3.37
CA ARG A 37 -0.28 8.73 3.11
C ARG A 37 -1.04 8.49 4.42
N ILE A 38 -0.51 7.64 5.29
CA ILE A 38 -1.12 7.31 6.59
C ILE A 38 -1.17 8.58 7.46
N HIS A 39 -0.05 9.29 7.56
CA HIS A 39 0.04 10.52 8.34
C HIS A 39 -0.93 11.60 7.83
N PHE A 40 -1.03 11.77 6.51
CA PHE A 40 -1.97 12.71 5.89
C PHE A 40 -3.43 12.40 6.24
N ILE A 41 -3.83 11.13 6.27
CA ILE A 41 -5.18 10.75 6.68
C ILE A 41 -5.36 11.02 8.18
N HIS A 42 -4.43 10.60 9.03
CA HIS A 42 -4.52 10.78 10.48
C HIS A 42 -4.61 12.24 10.95
N GLN A 43 -4.05 13.19 10.21
CA GLN A 43 -4.15 14.62 10.55
C GLN A 43 -5.58 15.15 10.54
N ASN A 44 -6.44 14.66 9.63
CA ASN A 44 -7.82 15.14 9.50
C ASN A 44 -8.72 14.05 8.88
N TYR A 45 -9.06 13.04 9.67
CA TYR A 45 -9.89 11.93 9.21
C TYR A 45 -11.37 12.05 9.61
N GLY A 46 -12.21 11.42 8.79
CA GLY A 46 -13.54 10.97 9.17
C GLY A 46 -13.58 9.45 9.18
N SER A 47 -14.61 8.87 9.78
CA SER A 47 -14.85 7.44 9.79
C SER A 47 -16.22 7.13 9.18
N THR A 48 -16.28 6.12 8.34
CA THR A 48 -17.52 5.64 7.74
C THR A 48 -17.46 4.13 7.54
N ARG A 49 -18.59 3.54 7.15
CA ARG A 49 -18.64 2.16 6.70
C ARG A 49 -18.69 2.13 5.18
N GLY A 50 -17.89 1.26 4.59
CA GLY A 50 -18.04 0.91 3.18
C GLY A 50 -18.47 -0.52 3.01
N ILE A 51 -18.94 -0.80 1.81
CA ILE A 51 -19.38 -2.11 1.36
C ILE A 51 -18.41 -2.62 0.32
N ILE A 52 -17.98 -3.86 0.47
CA ILE A 52 -17.10 -4.52 -0.47
C ILE A 52 -17.93 -4.92 -1.70
N LYS A 53 -17.60 -4.36 -2.87
CA LYS A 53 -18.32 -4.67 -4.11
C LYS A 53 -17.74 -5.85 -4.87
N SER A 54 -16.42 -5.90 -4.98
CA SER A 54 -15.75 -6.97 -5.72
C SER A 54 -14.38 -7.27 -5.15
N LYS A 55 -13.91 -8.50 -5.40
CA LYS A 55 -12.63 -8.99 -4.91
C LYS A 55 -11.92 -9.75 -6.02
N HIS A 56 -10.70 -9.34 -6.34
CA HIS A 56 -9.84 -9.97 -7.32
C HIS A 56 -8.71 -10.73 -6.64
N LEU A 57 -8.94 -12.04 -6.49
CA LEU A 57 -8.05 -13.00 -5.82
C LEU A 57 -6.66 -13.13 -6.47
N ARG A 58 -6.52 -12.87 -7.77
CA ARG A 58 -5.23 -12.98 -8.50
C ARG A 58 -4.26 -11.83 -8.22
N LYS A 59 -4.74 -10.68 -7.71
CA LYS A 59 -3.93 -9.48 -7.48
C LYS A 59 -4.03 -8.95 -6.05
N ASN A 60 -4.68 -9.68 -5.14
CA ASN A 60 -4.96 -9.22 -3.78
C ASN A 60 -5.62 -7.82 -3.73
N LYS A 61 -6.46 -7.52 -4.73
CA LYS A 61 -7.17 -6.24 -4.84
C LYS A 61 -8.65 -6.42 -4.55
N MET A 62 -9.21 -5.49 -3.80
CA MET A 62 -10.63 -5.43 -3.49
C MET A 62 -11.15 -4.04 -3.78
N VAL A 63 -12.38 -3.95 -4.28
CA VAL A 63 -13.04 -2.68 -4.53
C VAL A 63 -14.01 -2.43 -3.39
N VAL A 64 -13.79 -1.34 -2.68
CA VAL A 64 -14.65 -0.88 -1.59
C VAL A 64 -15.38 0.36 -2.07
N VAL A 65 -16.69 0.38 -1.81
CA VAL A 65 -17.56 1.51 -2.11
C VAL A 65 -18.12 2.05 -0.82
N TYR A 66 -18.02 3.36 -0.62
CA TYR A 66 -18.46 4.02 0.60
C TYR A 66 -19.02 5.40 0.28
N GLN A 67 -19.82 5.94 1.20
CA GLN A 67 -20.47 7.23 1.04
C GLN A 67 -19.95 8.22 2.09
N VAL A 68 -19.64 9.43 1.64
CA VAL A 68 -19.22 10.57 2.48
C VAL A 68 -20.02 11.77 2.02
N ASP A 69 -20.75 12.42 2.93
CA ASP A 69 -21.53 13.64 2.65
C ASP A 69 -22.45 13.55 1.42
N GLY A 70 -23.05 12.37 1.19
CA GLY A 70 -23.93 12.11 0.05
C GLY A 70 -23.21 11.59 -1.20
N GLU A 71 -21.89 11.81 -1.31
CA GLU A 71 -21.07 11.40 -2.45
C GLU A 71 -20.56 9.96 -2.32
N THR A 72 -20.58 9.21 -3.43
CA THR A 72 -20.11 7.82 -3.47
C THR A 72 -18.69 7.75 -3.98
N TYR A 73 -17.82 7.10 -3.20
CA TYR A 73 -16.41 6.88 -3.54
C TYR A 73 -16.15 5.40 -3.78
N ILE A 74 -15.26 5.12 -4.74
CA ILE A 74 -14.86 3.77 -5.12
C ILE A 74 -13.33 3.73 -5.06
N THR A 75 -12.80 2.94 -4.11
CA THR A 75 -11.35 2.86 -3.91
C THR A 75 -10.88 1.41 -4.00
N PRO A 76 -9.89 1.11 -4.88
CA PRO A 76 -9.23 -0.18 -4.86
C PRO A 76 -8.28 -0.23 -3.66
N ILE A 77 -8.45 -1.25 -2.83
CA ILE A 77 -7.59 -1.52 -1.69
C ILE A 77 -6.79 -2.81 -1.93
N ASN A 78 -5.56 -2.83 -1.43
CA ASN A 78 -4.78 -4.05 -1.35
C ASN A 78 -5.11 -4.73 -0.01
N PHE A 79 -5.27 -6.05 -0.02
CA PHE A 79 -5.54 -6.82 1.20
C PHE A 79 -4.58 -8.01 1.31
N SER A 80 -4.25 -8.43 2.53
CA SER A 80 -3.33 -9.56 2.73
C SER A 80 -3.98 -10.90 2.34
N SER A 81 -3.16 -11.85 1.90
CA SER A 81 -3.62 -13.21 1.57
C SER A 81 -4.20 -13.95 2.76
N HIS A 82 -3.85 -13.58 4.00
CA HIS A 82 -4.34 -14.24 5.21
C HIS A 82 -5.82 -13.94 5.49
N VAL A 83 -6.30 -12.75 5.12
CA VAL A 83 -7.71 -12.35 5.30
C VAL A 83 -8.60 -12.82 4.15
N ARG A 84 -8.00 -13.49 3.14
CA ARG A 84 -8.66 -13.94 1.91
C ARG A 84 -9.88 -14.83 2.14
N HIS A 85 -9.93 -15.63 3.19
CA HIS A 85 -11.06 -16.55 3.39
C HIS A 85 -12.19 -15.95 4.22
N GLN A 86 -11.95 -14.80 4.87
CA GLN A 86 -12.87 -14.21 5.84
C GLN A 86 -13.73 -13.09 5.25
N ILE A 87 -13.43 -12.65 4.03
CA ILE A 87 -14.05 -11.46 3.42
C ILE A 87 -14.76 -11.80 2.11
N LYS A 88 -16.03 -11.41 2.01
CA LYS A 88 -16.94 -11.62 0.88
C LYS A 88 -17.46 -10.28 0.33
N ALA A 89 -17.92 -10.30 -0.91
CA ALA A 89 -18.65 -9.16 -1.47
C ALA A 89 -19.98 -9.00 -0.72
N GLY A 90 -20.35 -7.75 -0.41
CA GLY A 90 -21.47 -7.41 0.46
C GLY A 90 -21.07 -7.16 1.91
N ASP A 91 -19.89 -7.59 2.34
CA ASP A 91 -19.44 -7.35 3.71
C ASP A 91 -19.19 -5.86 3.95
N SER A 92 -19.55 -5.41 5.15
CA SER A 92 -19.25 -4.06 5.64
C SER A 92 -17.85 -4.02 6.22
N ILE A 93 -17.13 -2.94 5.95
CA ILE A 93 -15.80 -2.68 6.52
C ILE A 93 -15.74 -1.27 7.09
N SER A 94 -15.01 -1.11 8.20
CA SER A 94 -14.70 0.19 8.77
C SER A 94 -13.60 0.89 7.97
N ILE A 95 -13.81 2.17 7.69
CA ILE A 95 -12.93 2.96 6.84
C ILE A 95 -12.67 4.30 7.51
N LYS A 96 -11.41 4.69 7.59
CA LYS A 96 -10.99 6.06 7.86
C LYS A 96 -10.67 6.74 6.53
N TYR A 97 -11.22 7.91 6.29
CA TYR A 97 -10.99 8.69 5.06
C TYR A 97 -10.46 10.07 5.41
N SER A 98 -9.65 10.66 4.53
CA SER A 98 -9.24 12.06 4.70
C SER A 98 -10.42 12.99 4.41
N ARG A 99 -10.75 13.90 5.33
CA ARG A 99 -11.81 14.91 5.09
C ARG A 99 -11.44 15.87 3.96
N THR A 100 -10.15 16.11 3.77
CA THR A 100 -9.62 16.99 2.71
C THR A 100 -9.60 16.30 1.35
N LYS A 101 -9.39 14.98 1.31
CA LYS A 101 -9.39 14.16 0.09
C LYS A 101 -10.09 12.83 0.34
N PRO A 102 -11.43 12.77 0.26
CA PRO A 102 -12.18 11.57 0.65
C PRO A 102 -11.83 10.30 -0.12
N ALA A 103 -11.25 10.40 -1.33
CA ALA A 103 -10.73 9.26 -2.09
C ALA A 103 -9.53 8.55 -1.44
N LEU A 104 -8.82 9.23 -0.53
CA LEU A 104 -7.73 8.63 0.25
C LEU A 104 -8.29 8.00 1.53
N ILE A 105 -8.10 6.69 1.65
CA ILE A 105 -8.61 5.91 2.77
C ILE A 105 -7.56 5.00 3.43
N LEU A 106 -7.92 4.60 4.63
CA LEU A 106 -7.34 3.60 5.49
C LEU A 106 -8.44 2.61 5.88
N THR A 107 -8.16 1.32 5.71
CA THR A 107 -9.06 0.22 6.05
C THR A 107 -8.45 -0.66 7.13
N ALA A 108 -9.26 -1.52 7.75
CA ALA A 108 -8.77 -2.51 8.72
C ALA A 108 -7.70 -3.48 8.19
N PHE A 109 -7.40 -3.47 6.88
CA PHE A 109 -6.35 -4.27 6.27
C PHE A 109 -5.05 -3.50 6.03
N ASP A 110 -5.06 -2.17 6.16
CA ASP A 110 -3.87 -1.35 6.03
C ASP A 110 -3.04 -1.41 7.32
N GLU A 111 -1.72 -1.50 7.19
CA GLU A 111 -0.80 -1.36 8.32
C GLU A 111 -0.93 0.06 8.91
N GLY A 112 -1.04 0.16 10.25
CA GLY A 112 -1.26 1.44 10.94
C GLY A 112 -2.74 1.86 11.06
N TYR A 113 -3.69 1.01 10.67
CA TYR A 113 -5.10 1.23 11.00
C TYR A 113 -5.38 0.94 12.48
N GLU A 114 -5.83 1.95 13.21
CA GLU A 114 -6.33 1.81 14.59
C GLU A 114 -7.87 1.84 14.59
N PRO A 115 -8.57 0.92 15.29
CA PRO A 115 -10.03 0.88 15.33
C PRO A 115 -10.68 2.12 15.94
#